data_AF-A0A965YST4-F1
#
_entry.id   AF-A0A965YST4-F1
#
_cell.length_a   1.000
_cell.length_b   1.000
_cell.length_c   1.000
_cell.angle_alpha   90.00
_cell.angle_beta   90.00
_cell.angle_gamma   90.00
#
_symmetry.space_group_name_H-M   'P 1'
#
loop_
_entity.id
_entity.type
_entity.pdbx_description
1 polymer ?
#
loop_
_entity_poly.entity_id
_entity_poly.type
_entity_poly.pdbx_seq_one_letter_code
_entity_poly.pdbx_strand_id
1 'polypeptide(L)' 'MHLGELRKGQKCTLVAIHSVGKLKQKLLDMGFIFGADIEVVREAPLYDPMELRIQNYLVSLRRNEATLLEVKVL' A
#
# COMPACT_ATOMS: atom_id res chain seq x y z
N MET A 1 8.29 8.09 4.52
CA MET A 1 7.60 8.28 3.22
C MET A 1 6.35 7.42 3.21
N HIS A 2 5.38 7.75 2.38
CA HIS A 2 4.10 7.03 2.34
C HIS A 2 3.93 6.20 1.07
N LEU A 3 3.17 5.11 1.16
CA LEU A 3 2.94 4.22 0.01
C LEU A 3 2.31 4.96 -1.19
N GLY A 4 1.42 5.93 -0.92
CA GLY A 4 0.79 6.77 -1.95
C GLY A 4 1.75 7.63 -2.77
N GLU A 5 2.99 7.82 -2.30
CA GLU A 5 4.02 8.59 -3.01
C GLU A 5 4.78 7.72 -4.02
N LEU A 6 4.75 6.40 -3.87
CA LEU A 6 5.46 5.47 -4.74
C LEU A 6 4.88 5.46 -6.16
N ARG A 7 5.71 5.05 -7.10
CA ARG A 7 5.43 4.91 -8.53
C ARG A 7 5.55 3.46 -8.95
N LYS A 8 4.94 3.13 -10.08
CA LYS A 8 5.05 1.82 -10.73
C LYS A 8 6.49 1.30 -10.74
N GLY A 9 6.67 0.05 -10.32
CA GLY A 9 7.94 -0.68 -10.29
C GLY A 9 8.73 -0.52 -9.00
N GLN A 10 8.34 0.39 -8.09
CA GLN A 10 9.01 0.54 -6.81
C GLN A 10 8.55 -0.54 -5.81
N LYS A 11 9.50 -0.95 -4.96
CA LYS A 11 9.28 -1.89 -3.86
C LYS A 11 9.53 -1.21 -2.53
N CYS A 12 8.77 -1.61 -1.52
CA CYS A 12 8.92 -1.08 -0.17
C CYS A 12 8.45 -2.09 0.87
N THR A 13 8.86 -1.87 2.10
CA THR A 13 8.40 -2.63 3.27
C THR A 13 7.51 -1.74 4.13
N LEU A 14 6.38 -2.28 4.59
CA LEU A 14 5.45 -1.55 5.46
C LEU A 14 6.04 -1.34 6.86
N VAL A 15 6.04 -0.09 7.34
CA VAL A 15 6.60 0.32 8.63
C VAL A 15 5.50 0.69 9.62
N ALA A 16 4.44 1.37 9.18
CA ALA A 16 3.34 1.71 10.07
C ALA A 16 2.03 1.97 9.30
N ILE A 17 0.91 1.86 10.02
CA ILE A 17 -0.44 2.14 9.49
C ILE A 17 -1.04 3.27 10.32
N HIS A 18 -1.17 4.45 9.70
CA HIS A 18 -1.75 5.66 10.28
C HIS A 18 -3.26 5.74 9.98
N SER A 19 -3.99 4.68 10.31
CA SER A 19 -5.45 4.64 10.21
C SER A 19 -6.08 4.02 11.45
N VAL A 20 -7.36 4.29 11.68
CA VAL A 20 -8.11 3.82 12.86
C VAL A 20 -9.42 3.15 12.46
N GLY A 21 -9.99 2.38 13.39
CA GLY A 21 -11.30 1.74 13.23
C GLY A 21 -11.37 0.77 12.06
N LYS A 22 -12.47 0.82 11.31
CA LYS A 22 -12.78 -0.12 10.22
C LYS A 22 -11.75 -0.12 9.10
N LEU A 23 -11.14 1.03 8.80
CA LEU A 23 -10.13 1.12 7.73
C LEU A 23 -8.86 0.35 8.10
N LYS A 24 -8.39 0.48 9.35
CA LYS A 24 -7.24 -0.28 9.83
C LYS A 24 -7.50 -1.79 9.77
N GLN A 25 -8.69 -2.22 10.21
CA GLN A 25 -9.07 -3.63 10.14
C GLN A 25 -9.08 -4.15 8.71
N LYS A 26 -9.73 -3.42 7.79
CA LYS A 26 -9.76 -3.74 6.35
C LYS A 26 -8.33 -3.87 5.77
N LEU A 27 -7.43 -2.94 6.11
CA LEU A 27 -6.04 -2.98 5.64
C LEU A 27 -5.31 -4.23 6.16
N LEU A 28 -5.49 -4.57 7.44
CA LEU A 28 -4.92 -5.78 8.03
C LEU A 28 -5.49 -7.05 7.36
N ASP A 29 -6.80 -7.10 7.13
CA ASP A 29 -7.47 -8.21 6.45
C ASP A 29 -6.99 -8.38 5.01
N MET A 30 -6.61 -7.27 4.36
CA MET A 30 -6.00 -7.24 3.03
C MET A 30 -4.49 -7.55 3.05
N GLY A 31 -3.90 -7.81 4.21
CA GLY A 31 -2.50 -8.19 4.41
C GLY A 31 -1.48 -7.05 4.45
N PHE A 32 -1.94 -5.81 4.65
CA PHE A 32 -1.04 -4.72 5.03
C PHE A 32 -0.65 -4.90 6.51
N ILE A 33 0.41 -5.66 6.75
CA ILE A 33 0.96 -5.92 8.09
C ILE A 33 2.39 -5.38 8.21
N PHE A 34 2.84 -5.11 9.43
CA PHE A 34 4.20 -4.63 9.67
C PHE A 34 5.24 -5.60 9.06
N GLY A 35 6.20 -5.06 8.31
CA GLY A 35 7.21 -5.85 7.62
C GLY A 35 6.73 -6.51 6.31
N ALA A 36 5.50 -6.26 5.86
CA ALA A 36 5.03 -6.77 4.57
C ALA A 36 5.79 -6.12 3.42
N ASP A 37 6.26 -6.94 2.48
CA ASP A 37 6.82 -6.48 1.22
C ASP A 37 5.70 -6.15 0.24
N ILE A 38 5.80 -4.93 -0.32
CA ILE A 38 4.79 -4.35 -1.20
C ILE A 38 5.51 -3.87 -2.46
N GLU A 39 4.95 -4.21 -3.63
CA GLU A 39 5.41 -3.72 -4.92
C GLU A 39 4.29 -2.96 -5.63
N VAL A 40 4.58 -1.78 -6.19
CA VAL A 40 3.63 -1.03 -7.01
C VAL A 40 3.60 -1.61 -8.42
N VAL A 41 2.56 -2.38 -8.75
CA VAL A 41 2.45 -3.08 -10.02
C VAL A 41 1.96 -2.16 -11.13
N ARG A 42 0.92 -1.36 -10.85
CA ARG A 42 0.40 -0.35 -11.77
C ARG A 42 -0.31 0.77 -11.04
N GLU A 43 -0.39 1.91 -11.70
CA GLU A 43 -1.23 3.03 -11.29
C GLU A 43 -2.36 3.14 -12.32
N ALA A 44 -3.58 3.45 -11.87
CA ALA A 44 -4.66 3.76 -12.79
C ALA A 44 -4.34 5.01 -13.63
N PRO A 45 -4.98 5.21 -14.80
CA PRO A 45 -4.71 6.37 -15.66
C PRO A 45 -4.87 7.74 -14.99
N LEU A 46 -5.74 7.83 -13.98
CA LEU A 46 -5.97 9.02 -13.16
C LEU A 46 -5.25 8.96 -11.80
N TYR A 47 -4.21 8.14 -11.69
CA TYR A 47 -3.39 7.94 -10.48
C TYR A 47 -4.12 7.35 -9.25
N ASP A 48 -5.40 7.00 -9.36
CA ASP A 48 -6.21 6.34 -8.33
C ASP A 48 -7.17 5.32 -8.97
N PRO A 49 -7.28 4.08 -8.46
CA PRO A 49 -6.50 3.48 -7.37
C PRO A 49 -5.09 3.03 -7.80
N MET A 50 -4.27 2.66 -6.82
CA MET A 50 -2.97 2.00 -7.01
C MET A 50 -3.16 0.50 -6.92
N GLU A 51 -2.51 -0.25 -7.81
CA GLU A 51 -2.42 -1.70 -7.71
C GLU A 51 -1.08 -2.12 -7.14
N LEU A 52 -1.17 -2.94 -6.11
CA LEU A 52 -0.09 -3.35 -5.25
C LEU A 52 -0.02 -4.87 -5.25
N ARG A 53 1.20 -5.40 -5.26
CA ARG A 53 1.43 -6.81 -4.95
C ARG A 53 1.87 -6.91 -3.51
N ILE A 54 1.14 -7.69 -2.74
CA ILE A 54 1.49 -8.08 -1.38
C ILE A 54 1.68 -9.58 -1.41
N GLN A 55 2.89 -10.05 -1.13
CA GLN A 55 3.24 -11.47 -1.27
C GLN A 55 2.86 -12.02 -2.66
N ASN A 56 1.89 -12.94 -2.73
CA ASN A 56 1.50 -13.66 -3.95
C ASN A 56 0.16 -13.20 -4.54
N TYR A 57 -0.40 -12.07 -4.11
CA TYR A 57 -1.67 -11.57 -4.63
C TYR A 57 -1.65 -10.07 -4.91
N LEU A 58 -2.62 -9.65 -5.72
CA LEU A 58 -2.80 -8.26 -6.14
C LEU A 58 -3.93 -7.62 -5.34
N VAL A 59 -3.71 -6.38 -4.94
CA VAL A 59 -4.61 -5.57 -4.15
C VAL A 59 -4.72 -4.19 -4.77
N SER A 60 -5.95 -3.73 -4.99
CA SER A 60 -6.21 -2.35 -5.37
C SER A 60 -6.52 -1.53 -4.13
N LEU A 61 -5.71 -0.51 -3.87
CA LEU A 61 -5.87 0.40 -2.75
C LEU A 61 -6.03 1.83 -3.28
N ARG A 62 -6.98 2.59 -2.73
CA ARG A 62 -7.09 4.01 -3.10
C ARG A 62 -5.84 4.75 -2.67
N ARG A 63 -5.41 5.73 -3.46
CA ARG A 63 -4.20 6.50 -3.21
C ARG A 63 -4.26 7.23 -1.88
N ASN A 64 -5.42 7.74 -1.50
CA ASN A 64 -5.61 8.40 -0.20
C ASN A 64 -5.48 7.43 0.98
N GLU A 65 -5.97 6.18 0.85
CA GLU A 65 -5.76 5.12 1.85
C GLU A 65 -4.27 4.73 1.89
N ALA A 66 -3.60 4.65 0.74
CA ALA A 66 -2.16 4.37 0.64
C ALA A 66 -1.28 5.46 1.29
N THR A 67 -1.72 6.73 1.26
CA THR A 67 -1.01 7.82 1.96
C THR A 67 -1.00 7.63 3.49
N LEU A 68 -1.90 6.83 4.05
CA LEU A 68 -1.89 6.51 5.49
C LEU A 68 -0.88 5.41 5.85
N LEU A 69 -0.25 4.78 4.86
CA LEU A 69 0.70 3.69 5.08
C LEU A 69 2.11 4.24 5.01
N GLU A 70 2.84 4.17 6.12
CA GLU A 70 4.25 4.54 6.18
C GLU A 70 5.10 3.36 5.73
N VAL A 71 6.03 3.63 4.81
CA VAL A 71 6.85 2.60 4.17
C VAL A 71 8.32 2.99 4.11
N LYS A 72 9.18 1.98 3.98
CA LYS A 72 10.59 2.11 3.69
C LYS A 72 10.87 1.54 2.30
N VAL A 73 11.33 2.36 1.36
CA VAL A 73 11.72 1.90 0.01
C VAL A 73 12.94 0.99 0.07
N LEU A 74 12.94 -0.01 -0.80
CA LEU A 74 14.02 -0.96 -1.02
C LEU A 74 14.94 -0.51 -2.17
#